data_AF-A0A8H5YTE6-F1
#
_entry.id   AF-A0A8H5YTE6-F1
#
_cell.length_a   1.000
_cell.length_b   1.000
_cell.length_c   1.000
_cell.angle_alpha   90.00
_cell.angle_beta   90.00
_cell.angle_gamma   90.00
#
_symmetry.space_group_name_H-M   'P 1'
#
loop_
_entity.id
_entity.type
_entity.pdbx_description
1 polymer ?
#
loop_
_entity_poly.entity_id
_entity_poly.type
_entity_poly.pdbx_seq_one_letter_code
_entity_poly.pdbx_strand_id
1 'polypeptide(L)'
;MRSIALSLLLCWGLLPALHAQDDKPGAPVHSGQPSNCITWHTVKQGDDCETVPKKYYITKEEFLAWNPAVSEDCLTNFWLKYAYCVRVDSNSAIYTSAKSKKTRKTAVSHCTQL
;
A
#
# COMPACT_ATOMS: atom_id res chain seq x y z
N MET A 1 26.43 -50.91 12.35
CA MET A 1 25.50 -50.12 13.19
C MET A 1 24.97 -48.98 12.34
N ARG A 2 23.74 -49.12 11.83
CA ARG A 2 23.10 -48.12 10.95
C ARG A 2 22.27 -47.19 11.83
N SER A 3 22.77 -45.98 12.08
CA SER A 3 21.99 -44.94 12.75
C SER A 3 21.11 -44.24 11.73
N ILE A 4 19.81 -44.48 11.85
CA ILE A 4 18.76 -43.75 11.15
C ILE A 4 18.59 -42.42 11.90
N ALA A 5 19.10 -41.33 11.35
CA ALA A 5 18.73 -39.99 11.77
C ALA A 5 17.59 -39.51 10.85
N LEU A 6 16.36 -39.60 11.37
CA LEU A 6 15.22 -38.85 10.87
C LEU A 6 15.51 -37.35 11.02
N SER A 7 15.67 -36.63 9.92
CA SER A 7 15.68 -35.18 9.92
C SER A 7 15.03 -34.67 8.63
N LEU A 8 13.71 -34.57 8.74
CA LEU A 8 12.77 -33.72 8.01
C LEU A 8 13.38 -32.72 7.01
N LEU A 9 13.74 -33.19 5.82
CA LEU A 9 13.88 -32.37 4.61
C LEU A 9 12.61 -32.52 3.75
N LEU A 10 11.46 -32.34 4.37
CA LEU A 10 10.15 -32.26 3.71
C LEU A 10 9.42 -31.02 4.19
N CYS A 11 9.78 -29.87 3.62
CA CYS A 11 8.83 -28.79 3.29
C CYS A 11 9.47 -27.58 2.57
N TRP A 12 10.67 -27.68 1.97
CA TRP A 12 11.22 -26.58 1.17
C TRP A 12 10.60 -26.45 -0.24
N GLY A 13 9.54 -27.21 -0.54
CA GLY A 13 8.93 -27.23 -1.88
C GLY A 13 7.41 -27.14 -1.92
N LEU A 14 6.74 -26.89 -0.79
CA LEU A 14 5.26 -26.86 -0.76
C LEU A 14 4.67 -25.84 0.22
N LEU A 15 5.41 -24.78 0.55
CA LEU A 15 4.78 -23.59 1.12
C LEU A 15 4.30 -22.75 -0.07
N PRO A 16 2.99 -22.71 -0.41
CA PRO A 16 2.52 -21.66 -1.30
C PRO A 16 3.00 -20.36 -0.69
N ALA A 17 3.71 -19.54 -1.47
CA ALA A 17 4.23 -18.26 -1.02
C ALA A 17 3.09 -17.51 -0.30
N LEU A 18 3.08 -17.60 1.02
CA LEU A 18 2.15 -16.88 1.86
C LEU A 18 2.64 -15.45 1.75
N HIS A 19 1.96 -14.72 0.86
CA HIS A 19 2.18 -13.34 0.48
C HIS A 19 2.91 -12.54 1.57
N ALA A 20 4.23 -12.45 1.45
CA ALA A 20 4.94 -11.31 2.01
C ALA A 20 4.39 -10.10 1.24
N GLN A 21 3.47 -9.35 1.84
CA GLN A 21 3.03 -8.09 1.27
C GLN A 21 4.22 -7.14 1.42
N ASP A 22 4.97 -6.96 0.35
CA ASP A 22 6.04 -5.96 0.30
C ASP A 22 5.42 -4.57 0.48
N ASP A 23 5.86 -3.82 1.48
CA ASP A 23 5.46 -2.42 1.72
C ASP A 23 5.89 -1.48 0.56
N LYS A 24 6.73 -1.99 -0.35
CA LYS A 24 7.22 -1.30 -1.54
C LYS A 24 6.60 -1.91 -2.81
N PRO A 25 6.32 -1.10 -3.84
CA PRO A 25 5.82 -1.62 -5.11
C PRO A 25 6.89 -2.47 -5.80
N GLY A 26 6.50 -3.65 -6.29
CA GLY A 26 7.38 -4.53 -7.09
C GLY A 26 7.55 -4.11 -8.54
N ALA A 27 6.94 -2.99 -8.95
CA ALA A 27 6.92 -2.50 -10.32
C ALA A 27 6.85 -0.95 -10.32
N PRO A 28 7.08 -0.28 -11.47
CA PRO A 28 6.92 1.16 -11.56
C PRO A 28 5.54 1.63 -11.10
N VAL A 29 5.51 2.80 -10.46
CA VAL A 29 4.29 3.49 -10.04
C VAL A 29 4.17 4.80 -10.81
N HIS A 30 2.95 5.25 -11.08
CA HIS A 30 2.72 6.57 -11.66
C HIS A 30 2.55 7.63 -10.56
N SER A 31 2.61 8.91 -10.92
CA SER A 31 2.38 10.01 -9.98
C SER A 31 0.94 10.04 -9.47
N GLY A 32 0.73 10.40 -8.20
CA GLY A 32 -0.61 10.47 -7.60
C GLY A 32 -1.01 9.22 -6.81
N GLN A 33 -0.07 8.30 -6.58
CA GLN A 33 -0.24 7.18 -5.67
C GLN A 33 -0.23 7.65 -4.20
N PRO A 34 -0.99 6.98 -3.30
CA PRO A 34 -1.13 7.42 -1.92
C PRO A 34 0.16 7.14 -1.14
N SER A 35 0.61 8.10 -0.34
CA SER A 35 1.86 8.00 0.42
C SER A 35 1.82 6.96 1.56
N ASN A 36 0.61 6.55 1.94
CA ASN A 36 0.31 5.57 2.98
C ASN A 36 -0.07 4.20 2.40
N CYS A 37 0.27 3.91 1.14
CA CYS A 37 0.05 2.58 0.58
C CYS A 37 0.95 1.54 1.25
N ILE A 38 0.36 0.44 1.71
CA ILE A 38 1.06 -0.68 2.35
C ILE A 38 0.88 -2.00 1.59
N THR A 39 0.08 -2.01 0.51
CA THR A 39 -0.03 -3.17 -0.36
C THR A 39 -0.25 -2.73 -1.80
N TRP A 40 0.51 -3.35 -2.70
CA TRP A 40 0.57 -3.00 -4.11
C TRP A 40 0.11 -4.16 -4.99
N HIS A 41 -0.63 -3.85 -6.05
CA HIS A 41 -0.98 -4.79 -7.11
C HIS A 41 -0.30 -4.38 -8.41
N THR A 42 0.49 -5.27 -9.00
CA THR A 42 1.02 -5.06 -10.35
C THR A 42 0.04 -5.58 -11.39
N VAL A 43 -0.46 -4.69 -12.23
CA VAL A 43 -1.48 -4.98 -13.26
C VAL A 43 -0.94 -5.94 -14.31
N LYS A 44 -1.75 -6.94 -14.64
CA LYS A 44 -1.51 -7.99 -15.62
C LYS A 44 -2.62 -7.97 -16.67
N GLN A 45 -2.43 -8.75 -17.73
CA GLN A 45 -3.42 -8.87 -18.78
C GLN A 45 -4.72 -9.46 -18.23
N GLY A 46 -5.84 -8.80 -18.50
CA GLY A 46 -7.16 -9.19 -18.02
C GLY A 46 -7.57 -8.57 -16.67
N ASP A 47 -6.69 -7.78 -16.05
CA ASP A 47 -7.06 -6.97 -14.89
C ASP A 47 -7.87 -5.73 -15.33
N ASP A 48 -8.80 -5.32 -14.49
CA ASP A 48 -9.66 -4.15 -14.64
C ASP A 48 -10.13 -3.63 -13.26
N CYS A 49 -11.01 -2.62 -13.28
CA CYS A 49 -11.56 -1.97 -12.09
C CYS A 49 -12.50 -2.87 -11.26
N GLU A 50 -12.84 -4.07 -11.70
CA GLU A 50 -13.71 -5.01 -10.96
C GLU A 50 -12.90 -6.21 -10.42
N THR A 51 -12.01 -6.74 -11.26
CA THR A 51 -11.20 -7.92 -10.98
C THR A 51 -10.09 -7.65 -9.97
N VAL A 52 -9.41 -6.49 -10.05
CA VAL A 52 -8.35 -6.13 -9.11
C VAL A 52 -8.92 -5.93 -7.71
N PRO A 53 -9.93 -5.07 -7.47
CA PRO A 53 -10.48 -4.86 -6.13
C PRO A 53 -11.00 -6.15 -5.49
N LYS A 54 -11.70 -6.98 -6.30
CA LYS A 54 -12.22 -8.28 -5.86
C LYS A 54 -11.15 -9.23 -5.35
N LYS A 55 -9.94 -9.21 -5.94
CA LYS A 55 -8.81 -10.04 -5.49
C LYS A 55 -8.32 -9.68 -4.08
N TYR A 56 -8.52 -8.42 -3.67
CA TYR A 56 -8.09 -7.90 -2.37
C TYR A 56 -9.24 -7.69 -1.39
N TYR A 57 -10.45 -8.10 -1.75
CA TYR A 57 -11.66 -7.96 -0.96
C TYR A 57 -11.98 -6.49 -0.59
N ILE A 58 -11.77 -5.58 -1.54
CA ILE A 58 -12.11 -4.15 -1.45
C ILE A 58 -13.14 -3.79 -2.54
N THR A 59 -13.89 -2.72 -2.35
CA THR A 59 -14.82 -2.24 -3.38
C THR A 59 -14.09 -1.50 -4.50
N LYS A 60 -14.73 -1.37 -5.66
CA LYS A 60 -14.23 -0.52 -6.75
C LYS A 60 -14.04 0.92 -6.29
N GLU A 61 -14.98 1.44 -5.51
CA GLU A 61 -14.92 2.79 -4.97
C GLU A 61 -13.72 2.99 -4.06
N GLU A 62 -13.39 2.01 -3.19
CA GLU A 62 -12.19 2.05 -2.37
C GLU A 62 -10.92 2.05 -3.23
N PHE A 63 -10.86 1.19 -4.25
CA PHE A 63 -9.73 1.14 -5.16
C PHE A 63 -9.51 2.45 -5.90
N LEU A 64 -10.57 3.05 -6.46
CA LEU A 64 -10.51 4.34 -7.15
C LEU A 64 -10.21 5.49 -6.19
N ALA A 65 -10.72 5.44 -4.95
CA ALA A 65 -10.41 6.43 -3.93
C ALA A 65 -8.91 6.45 -3.57
N TRP A 66 -8.26 5.27 -3.54
CA TRP A 66 -6.83 5.17 -3.32
C TRP A 66 -6.01 5.47 -4.57
N ASN A 67 -6.57 5.32 -5.77
CA ASN A 67 -5.89 5.55 -7.05
C ASN A 67 -6.65 6.59 -7.90
N PRO A 68 -6.77 7.85 -7.44
CA PRO A 68 -7.69 8.84 -8.04
C PRO A 68 -7.30 9.29 -9.45
N ALA A 69 -6.10 8.94 -9.93
CA ALA A 69 -5.69 9.22 -11.30
C ALA A 69 -6.24 8.20 -12.31
N VAL A 70 -6.68 7.02 -11.84
CA VAL A 70 -7.28 5.96 -12.66
C VAL A 70 -8.72 6.34 -12.98
N SER A 71 -9.12 6.25 -14.25
CA SER A 71 -10.51 6.48 -14.65
C SER A 71 -11.43 5.36 -14.16
N GLU A 72 -12.72 5.65 -14.00
CA GLU A 72 -13.72 4.69 -13.50
C GLU A 72 -13.87 3.42 -14.34
N ASP A 73 -13.49 3.49 -15.62
CA ASP A 73 -13.50 2.40 -16.58
C ASP A 73 -12.14 1.69 -16.72
N CYS A 74 -11.13 2.10 -15.96
CA CYS A 74 -9.76 1.60 -16.04
C CYS A 74 -9.14 1.70 -17.47
N LEU A 75 -9.59 2.63 -18.31
CA LEU A 75 -9.00 2.88 -19.63
C LEU A 75 -7.90 3.96 -19.60
N THR A 76 -7.99 4.90 -18.66
CA THR A 76 -7.03 6.00 -18.50
C THR A 76 -6.21 5.79 -17.24
N ASN A 77 -4.89 5.96 -17.37
CA ASN A 77 -3.90 5.81 -16.28
C ASN A 77 -3.90 4.45 -15.58
N PHE A 78 -4.41 3.40 -16.23
CA PHE A 78 -4.34 2.01 -15.77
C PHE A 78 -3.47 1.19 -16.73
N TRP A 79 -2.21 0.94 -16.37
CA TRP A 79 -1.19 0.43 -17.28
C TRP A 79 -0.70 -0.95 -16.87
N LEU A 80 -0.54 -1.82 -17.87
CA LEU A 80 0.08 -3.13 -17.68
C LEU A 80 1.48 -2.99 -17.09
N LYS A 81 1.81 -3.89 -16.15
CA LYS A 81 3.10 -3.94 -15.46
C LYS A 81 3.39 -2.74 -14.56
N TYR A 82 2.40 -1.91 -14.23
CA TYR A 82 2.50 -0.87 -13.22
C TYR A 82 1.83 -1.31 -11.91
N ALA A 83 2.33 -0.77 -10.80
CA ALA A 83 1.81 -1.04 -9.46
C ALA A 83 0.79 0.02 -9.02
N TYR A 84 -0.33 -0.44 -8.46
CA TYR A 84 -1.43 0.36 -7.94
C TYR A 84 -1.71 -0.01 -6.49
N CYS A 85 -2.16 0.97 -5.71
CA CYS A 85 -2.43 0.73 -4.30
C CYS A 85 -3.71 -0.09 -4.10
N VAL A 86 -3.64 -1.13 -3.28
CA VAL A 86 -4.79 -1.99 -2.95
C VAL A 86 -4.95 -2.20 -1.44
N ARG A 87 -4.16 -1.48 -0.64
CA ARG A 87 -4.36 -1.31 0.79
C ARG A 87 -3.58 -0.10 1.28
N VAL A 88 -4.23 0.74 2.05
CA VAL A 88 -3.60 1.85 2.75
C VAL A 88 -3.51 1.56 4.25
N ASP A 89 -2.53 2.17 4.93
CA ASP A 89 -2.49 2.15 6.39
C ASP A 89 -3.60 3.04 6.95
N SER A 90 -4.63 2.42 7.55
CA SER A 90 -5.74 3.14 8.20
C SER A 90 -5.29 3.96 9.40
N ASN A 91 -4.15 3.62 10.03
CA ASN A 91 -3.58 4.45 11.09
C ASN A 91 -2.96 5.73 10.55
N SER A 92 -2.68 5.85 9.25
CA SER A 92 -2.19 7.10 8.66
C SER A 92 -3.23 8.22 8.73
N ALA A 93 -4.53 7.90 8.76
CA ALA A 93 -5.59 8.88 9.01
C ALA A 93 -5.54 9.45 10.45
N ILE A 94 -5.02 8.66 11.40
CA ILE A 94 -4.75 9.09 12.77
C ILE A 94 -3.48 9.97 12.80
N TYR A 95 -2.47 9.67 11.98
CA TYR A 95 -1.25 10.51 11.84
C TYR A 95 -1.47 11.82 11.08
N THR A 96 -2.44 11.91 10.17
CA THR A 96 -2.80 13.18 9.50
C THR A 96 -3.71 14.07 10.36
N SER A 97 -4.36 13.51 11.38
CA SER A 97 -5.16 14.28 12.36
C SER A 97 -4.30 14.93 13.47
N ALA A 98 -3.08 14.43 13.70
CA ALA A 98 -2.15 14.97 14.70
C ALA A 98 -1.02 15.85 14.12
N LYS A 99 -0.83 15.89 12.79
CA LYS A 99 0.24 16.66 12.12
C LYS A 99 -0.28 17.80 11.22
N SER A 100 -1.40 18.43 11.60
CA SER A 100 -1.77 19.76 11.10
C SER A 100 -2.58 20.55 12.13
N LYS A 101 -1.88 21.02 13.17
CA LYS A 101 -2.16 22.27 13.91
C LYS A 101 -1.04 22.49 14.94
N LYS A 102 0.11 22.99 14.47
CA LYS A 102 0.94 23.86 15.31
C LYS A 102 0.78 25.28 14.78
N THR A 103 -0.34 25.89 15.14
CA THR A 103 -0.50 27.34 15.11
C THR A 103 0.63 27.93 15.95
N ARG A 104 1.62 28.51 15.29
CA ARG A 104 2.63 29.35 15.93
C ARG A 104 1.90 30.57 16.48
N LYS A 105 1.51 30.52 17.76
CA LYS A 105 1.26 31.74 18.53
C LYS A 105 2.60 32.44 18.66
N THR A 106 2.83 33.48 17.87
CA THR A 106 3.88 34.46 18.13
C THR A 106 3.43 35.27 19.35
N ALA A 107 3.80 34.81 20.55
CA ALA A 107 3.83 35.66 21.72
C ALA A 107 5.16 36.43 21.68
N VAL A 108 5.11 37.71 21.31
CA VAL A 108 6.19 38.64 21.64
C VAL A 108 6.14 38.85 23.15
N SER A 109 7.10 38.25 23.84
CA SER A 109 7.45 38.61 25.22
C SER A 109 8.75 39.39 25.12
N HIS A 110 8.67 40.71 25.25
CA HIS A 110 9.81 41.55 25.57
C HIS A 110 9.63 41.99 27.02
N CYS A 111 10.39 41.37 27.91
CA CYS A 111 10.66 41.90 29.24
C CYS A 111 12.09 42.44 29.20
N THR A 112 12.29 43.73 29.44
CA THR A 112 13.58 44.21 29.96
C THR A 112 13.31 45.41 30.87
N GLN A 113 13.71 45.21 32.12
CA GLN A 113 13.82 46.17 33.20
C GLN A 113 15.03 47.08 32.95
N LEU A 114 14.88 48.39 33.20
CA LEU A 114 15.72 49.20 34.09
C LEU A 114 14.98 50.51 34.41
#